data_AF-A0A441TKR2-F1
#
_entry.id   AF-A0A441TKR2-F1
#
_cell.length_a   1.000
_cell.length_b   1.000
_cell.length_c   1.000
_cell.angle_alpha   90.00
_cell.angle_beta   90.00
_cell.angle_gamma   90.00
#
_symmetry.space_group_name_H-M   'P 1'
#
loop_
_entity.id
_entity.type
_entity.pdbx_description
1 polymer ?
#
loop_
_entity_poly.entity_id
_entity_poly.type
_entity_poly.pdbx_seq_one_letter_code
_entity_poly.pdbx_strand_id
1 'polypeptide(L)'
;MRYAICADAVKVTLGPKGRNFVIDKSFGAPRITKDGVTVAKEIELEDKFENMGAQMIREVASKTNDIAGDGTTTATVLAQSIVQEGHKAVAAGMNPMDLKRGIDLAVSDVVATLIKNAKKIKTSE
;
A
#
# COMPACT_ATOMS: atom_id res chain seq x y z
N MET A 1 15.08 8.20 2.42
CA MET A 1 15.03 6.88 3.08
C MET A 1 14.46 5.87 2.10
N ARG A 2 14.98 4.64 2.10
CA ARG A 2 14.71 3.59 1.09
C ARG A 2 13.52 2.68 1.40
N TYR A 3 12.70 2.98 2.42
CA TYR A 3 11.45 2.24 2.70
C TYR A 3 10.42 2.29 1.55
N ALA A 4 10.62 3.16 0.55
CA ALA A 4 9.78 3.29 -0.64
C ALA A 4 9.92 2.14 -1.65
N ILE A 5 10.94 1.28 -1.56
CA ILE A 5 11.21 0.23 -2.56
C ILE A 5 10.01 -0.70 -2.73
N CYS A 6 9.36 -1.11 -1.63
CA CYS A 6 8.21 -1.99 -1.66
C CYS A 6 7.02 -1.34 -2.39
N ALA A 7 6.67 -0.12 -2.01
CA ALA A 7 5.56 0.59 -2.63
C ALA A 7 5.84 0.98 -4.10
N ASP A 8 7.09 1.30 -4.43
CA ASP A 8 7.51 1.62 -5.80
C ASP A 8 7.47 0.40 -6.73
N ALA A 9 7.77 -0.79 -6.21
CA ALA A 9 7.62 -2.04 -6.94
C ALA A 9 6.15 -2.45 -7.13
N VAL A 10 5.30 -2.19 -6.13
CA VAL A 10 3.87 -2.56 -6.18
C VAL A 10 3.05 -1.56 -7.00
N LYS A 11 3.37 -0.26 -6.99
CA LYS A 11 2.58 0.76 -7.71
C LYS A 11 2.58 0.59 -9.23
N VAL A 12 3.62 -0.04 -9.81
CA VAL A 12 3.69 -0.22 -11.27
C VAL A 12 2.64 -1.19 -11.80
N THR A 13 2.08 -2.03 -10.93
CA THR A 13 1.02 -2.98 -11.28
C THR A 13 -0.38 -2.39 -11.09
N LEU A 14 -0.51 -1.13 -10.67
CA LEU A 14 -1.81 -0.51 -10.39
C LEU A 14 -2.62 -0.24 -11.67
N GLY A 15 -3.89 -0.68 -11.64
CA GLY A 15 -4.89 -0.33 -12.63
C GLY A 15 -4.81 -1.12 -13.95
N PRO A 16 -5.71 -0.83 -14.91
CA PRO A 16 -5.83 -1.60 -16.17
C PRO A 16 -4.60 -1.46 -17.08
N LYS A 17 -3.77 -0.44 -16.86
CA LYS A 17 -2.50 -0.21 -17.57
C LYS A 17 -1.27 -0.61 -16.74
N GLY A 18 -1.46 -1.46 -15.72
CA GLY A 18 -0.37 -2.03 -14.93
C GLY A 18 0.69 -2.70 -15.80
N ARG A 19 1.96 -2.39 -15.49
CA ARG A 19 3.13 -2.96 -16.15
C ARG A 19 3.45 -4.33 -15.58
N ASN A 20 4.16 -5.13 -16.38
CA ASN A 20 4.65 -6.42 -15.96
C ASN A 20 5.80 -6.27 -14.97
N PHE A 21 5.72 -7.00 -13.87
CA PHE A 21 6.79 -7.18 -12.91
C PHE A 21 7.39 -8.57 -13.13
N VAL A 22 8.72 -8.63 -13.22
CA VAL A 22 9.46 -9.87 -13.46
C VAL A 22 10.11 -10.30 -12.17
N ILE A 23 9.80 -11.53 -11.74
CA ILE A 23 10.30 -12.13 -10.51
C ILE A 23 11.23 -13.27 -10.93
N ASP A 24 12.46 -13.20 -10.44
CA ASP A 24 13.44 -14.25 -10.67
C ASP A 24 13.06 -15.53 -9.89
N LYS A 25 13.42 -16.69 -10.44
CA LYS A 25 13.20 -17.98 -9.81
C LYS A 25 14.50 -18.77 -9.82
N SER A 26 14.79 -19.45 -8.71
CA SER A 26 16.03 -20.23 -8.56
C SER A 26 16.18 -21.35 -9.62
N PHE A 27 15.08 -21.81 -10.21
CA PHE A 27 15.06 -22.77 -11.31
C PHE A 27 13.94 -22.47 -12.30
N GLY A 28 14.23 -22.59 -13.61
CA GLY A 28 13.28 -22.44 -14.69
C GLY A 28 13.14 -21.00 -15.22
N ALA A 29 12.03 -20.72 -15.90
CA ALA A 29 11.76 -19.40 -16.47
C ALA A 29 11.29 -18.40 -15.40
N PRO A 30 11.65 -17.11 -15.52
CA PRO A 30 11.22 -16.07 -14.58
C PRO A 30 9.70 -15.91 -14.61
N ARG A 31 9.12 -15.59 -13.45
CA ARG A 31 7.67 -15.38 -13.33
C ARG A 31 7.33 -13.93 -13.68
N ILE A 32 6.46 -13.75 -14.66
CA ILE A 32 5.93 -12.43 -15.02
C ILE A 32 4.55 -12.28 -14.39
N THR A 33 4.34 -11.22 -13.62
CA THR A 33 3.07 -10.94 -12.96
C THR A 33 2.67 -9.48 -13.05
N LYS A 34 1.36 -9.21 -12.96
CA LYS A 34 0.78 -7.88 -12.75
C LYS A 34 0.01 -7.81 -11.42
N ASP A 35 0.19 -8.79 -10.56
CA ASP A 35 -0.47 -8.83 -9.26
C ASP A 35 0.43 -8.22 -8.19
N GLY A 36 -0.01 -7.09 -7.62
CA GLY A 36 0.69 -6.37 -6.57
C GLY A 36 0.87 -7.19 -5.27
N VAL A 37 -0.04 -8.13 -4.98
CA VAL A 37 0.08 -9.00 -3.79
C VAL A 37 1.23 -9.98 -3.96
N THR A 38 1.33 -10.60 -5.13
CA THR A 38 2.47 -11.46 -5.47
C THR A 38 3.78 -10.67 -5.43
N VAL A 39 3.81 -9.46 -5.99
CA VAL A 39 5.02 -8.61 -5.97
C VAL A 39 5.43 -8.26 -4.53
N ALA A 40 4.49 -7.83 -3.68
CA ALA A 40 4.79 -7.46 -2.29
C ALA A 40 5.32 -8.62 -1.44
N LYS A 41 4.96 -9.87 -1.77
CA LYS A 41 5.42 -11.07 -1.05
C LYS A 41 6.89 -11.42 -1.30
N GLU A 42 7.39 -11.10 -2.49
CA GLU A 42 8.75 -11.42 -2.93
C GLU A 42 9.76 -10.33 -2.55
N ILE A 43 9.31 -9.22 -1.97
CA ILE A 43 10.18 -8.11 -1.56
C ILE A 43 10.72 -8.40 -0.16
N GLU A 44 12.01 -8.70 -0.12
CA GLU A 44 12.81 -8.79 1.09
C GLU A 44 14.09 -7.99 0.88
N LEU A 45 14.45 -7.16 1.87
CA LEU A 45 15.59 -6.26 1.79
C LEU A 45 16.70 -6.75 2.72
N GLU A 46 17.96 -6.64 2.29
CA GLU A 46 19.12 -7.04 3.08
C GLU A 46 19.28 -6.17 4.34
N ASP A 47 18.97 -4.87 4.24
CA ASP A 47 18.99 -3.97 5.38
C ASP A 47 17.77 -4.21 6.29
N LYS A 48 18.04 -4.45 7.57
CA LYS A 48 16.98 -4.78 8.55
C LYS A 48 16.01 -3.62 8.79
N PHE A 49 16.46 -2.37 8.77
CA PHE A 49 15.59 -1.22 8.99
C PHE A 49 14.67 -0.99 7.79
N GLU A 50 15.21 -1.11 6.59
CA GLU A 50 14.44 -1.01 5.36
C GLU A 50 13.47 -2.18 5.22
N ASN A 51 13.90 -3.40 5.55
CA ASN A 51 13.04 -4.57 5.54
C ASN A 51 11.88 -4.44 6.53
N MET A 52 12.13 -3.94 7.75
CA MET A 52 11.04 -3.65 8.70
C MET A 52 9.99 -2.69 8.10
N GLY A 53 10.44 -1.63 7.42
CA GLY A 53 9.55 -0.71 6.70
C GLY A 53 8.73 -1.39 5.59
N ALA A 54 9.39 -2.23 4.79
CA ALA A 54 8.75 -3.00 3.73
C ALA A 54 7.71 -4.00 4.26
N GLN A 55 8.03 -4.69 5.36
CA GLN A 55 7.10 -5.64 6.00
C GLN A 55 5.87 -4.93 6.58
N MET A 56 6.02 -3.75 7.18
CA MET A 56 4.88 -2.96 7.67
C MET A 56 3.92 -2.58 6.54
N ILE A 57 4.44 -2.16 5.39
CA ILE A 57 3.62 -1.83 4.22
C ILE A 57 2.94 -3.08 3.65
N ARG A 58 3.66 -4.20 3.60
CA ARG A 58 3.10 -5.50 3.17
C ARG A 58 1.95 -5.94 4.06
N GLU A 59 2.04 -5.72 5.37
CA GLU A 59 0.97 -6.08 6.30
C GLU A 59 -0.32 -5.29 6.03
N VAL A 60 -0.20 -4.00 5.69
CA VAL A 60 -1.34 -3.16 5.28
C VAL A 60 -1.99 -3.70 4.00
N ALA A 61 -1.18 -4.08 3.02
CA ALA A 61 -1.67 -4.67 1.77
C ALA A 61 -2.40 -5.99 2.01
N SER A 62 -1.84 -6.88 2.85
CA SER A 62 -2.43 -8.19 3.16
C SER A 62 -3.77 -8.05 3.87
N LYS A 63 -3.87 -7.21 4.91
CA LYS A 63 -5.12 -7.02 5.66
C LYS A 63 -6.26 -6.48 4.77
N THR A 64 -5.93 -5.62 3.81
CA THR A 64 -6.89 -5.11 2.84
C THR A 64 -7.40 -6.24 1.93
N ASN A 65 -6.49 -7.10 1.47
CA ASN A 65 -6.83 -8.26 0.67
C ASN A 65 -7.77 -9.23 1.40
N ASP A 66 -7.49 -9.50 2.67
CA ASP A 66 -8.19 -10.53 3.44
C ASP A 66 -9.65 -10.12 3.74
N ILE A 67 -9.91 -8.82 3.88
CA ILE A 67 -11.26 -8.28 4.19
C ILE A 67 -12.04 -7.95 2.91
N ALA A 68 -11.42 -7.25 1.96
CA ALA A 68 -12.09 -6.71 0.79
C ALA A 68 -11.89 -7.53 -0.49
N GLY A 69 -10.87 -8.40 -0.54
CA GLY A 69 -10.53 -9.19 -1.73
C GLY A 69 -9.88 -8.41 -2.88
N ASP A 70 -9.78 -7.08 -2.77
CA ASP A 70 -9.19 -6.16 -3.75
C ASP A 70 -8.68 -4.88 -3.05
N GLY A 71 -7.94 -4.02 -3.76
CA GLY A 71 -7.50 -2.72 -3.28
C GLY A 71 -6.15 -2.71 -2.58
N THR A 72 -5.44 -3.84 -2.59
CA THR A 72 -4.11 -4.02 -1.95
C THR A 72 -3.06 -3.03 -2.46
N THR A 73 -3.05 -2.81 -3.77
CA THR A 73 -2.13 -1.88 -4.44
C THR A 73 -2.51 -0.43 -4.10
N THR A 74 -3.81 -0.11 -4.05
CA THR A 74 -4.30 1.21 -3.65
C THR A 74 -3.94 1.53 -2.20
N ALA A 75 -4.15 0.60 -1.28
CA ALA A 75 -3.79 0.75 0.13
C ALA A 75 -2.28 0.99 0.31
N THR A 76 -1.46 0.28 -0.45
CA THR A 76 0.01 0.43 -0.44
C THR A 76 0.45 1.83 -0.87
N VAL A 77 -0.13 2.37 -1.95
CA VAL A 77 0.20 3.71 -2.47
C VAL A 77 -0.27 4.82 -1.52
N LEU A 78 -1.46 4.66 -0.91
CA LEU A 78 -1.95 5.59 0.10
C LEU A 78 -1.06 5.59 1.34
N ALA A 79 -0.70 4.42 1.86
CA ALA A 79 0.20 4.28 2.99
C ALA A 79 1.56 4.93 2.73
N GLN A 80 2.15 4.69 1.55
CA GLN A 80 3.41 5.33 1.13
C GLN A 80 3.30 6.86 1.18
N SER A 81 2.23 7.41 0.60
CA SER A 81 2.03 8.86 0.50
C SER A 81 1.84 9.51 1.87
N ILE A 82 1.01 8.91 2.74
CA ILE A 82 0.75 9.41 4.09
C ILE A 82 2.03 9.39 4.93
N VAL A 83 2.78 8.28 4.89
CA VAL A 83 4.04 8.15 5.64
C VAL A 83 5.06 9.16 5.16
N GLN A 84 5.19 9.36 3.84
CA GLN A 84 6.14 10.31 3.27
C GLN A 84 5.86 11.75 3.68
N GLU A 85 4.61 12.21 3.58
CA GLU A 85 4.24 13.57 4.00
C GLU A 85 4.28 13.74 5.52
N GLY A 86 3.86 12.71 6.27
CA GLY A 86 3.98 12.69 7.73
C GLY A 86 5.44 12.83 8.19
N HIS A 87 6.37 12.14 7.54
CA HIS A 87 7.79 12.22 7.86
C HIS A 87 8.37 13.62 7.61
N LYS A 88 7.96 14.28 6.52
CA LYS A 88 8.35 15.67 6.23
C LYS A 88 7.83 16.64 7.30
N ALA A 89 6.58 16.48 7.71
CA ALA A 89 5.96 17.30 8.75
C ALA A 89 6.64 17.12 10.11
N VAL A 90 6.98 15.89 10.49
CA VAL A 90 7.75 15.61 11.71
C VAL A 90 9.16 16.20 11.64
N ALA A 91 9.85 16.08 10.49
CA ALA A 91 11.15 16.68 10.28
C ALA A 91 11.12 18.22 10.34
N ALA A 92 9.98 18.84 10.00
CA ALA A 92 9.74 20.27 10.16
C ALA A 92 9.41 20.69 11.61
N GLY A 93 9.42 19.77 12.57
CA GLY A 93 9.19 20.02 13.99
C GLY A 93 7.73 19.93 14.43
N MET A 94 6.83 19.42 13.59
CA MET A 94 5.44 19.18 14.00
C MET A 94 5.33 17.96 14.92
N ASN A 95 4.38 18.01 15.86
CA ASN A 95 4.13 16.92 16.79
C ASN A 95 3.53 15.68 16.07
N PRO A 96 4.19 14.51 16.12
CA PRO A 96 3.68 13.27 15.50
C PRO A 96 2.30 12.86 16.00
N MET A 97 1.99 13.11 17.27
CA MET A 97 0.70 12.73 17.86
C MET A 97 -0.45 13.58 17.32
N ASP A 98 -0.21 14.87 17.10
CA ASP A 98 -1.21 15.77 16.53
C ASP A 98 -1.41 15.49 15.04
N LEU A 99 -0.32 15.16 14.32
CA LEU A 99 -0.41 14.69 12.93
C LEU A 99 -1.26 13.42 12.81
N LYS A 100 -1.01 12.42 13.67
CA LYS A 100 -1.83 11.21 13.71
C LYS A 100 -3.30 11.52 13.96
N ARG A 101 -3.59 12.36 14.98
CA ARG A 101 -4.98 12.73 15.30
C ARG A 101 -5.66 13.44 14.12
N GLY A 102 -4.96 14.34 13.43
CA GLY A 102 -5.47 15.00 12.23
C GLY A 102 -5.78 14.02 11.10
N ILE A 103 -4.89 13.04 10.86
CA ILE A 103 -5.11 11.98 9.86
C ILE A 103 -6.33 11.14 10.23
N ASP A 104 -6.46 10.71 11.49
CA ASP A 104 -7.57 9.88 11.95
C ASP A 104 -8.93 10.59 11.78
N LEU A 105 -8.98 11.90 12.05
CA LEU A 105 -10.18 12.71 11.83
C LEU A 105 -10.52 12.82 10.34
N ALA A 106 -9.54 13.14 9.49
CA ALA A 106 -9.74 13.23 8.05
C ALA A 106 -10.21 11.90 7.44
N VAL A 107 -9.64 10.77 7.87
CA VAL A 107 -10.05 9.43 7.43
C VAL A 107 -11.50 9.17 7.80
N SER A 108 -11.92 9.52 9.02
CA SER A 108 -13.30 9.33 9.48
C SER A 108 -14.30 10.10 8.61
N ASP A 109 -14.00 11.35 8.28
CA ASP A 109 -14.86 12.20 7.42
C ASP A 109 -14.90 11.69 5.97
N VAL A 110 -13.77 11.25 5.43
CA VAL A 110 -13.68 10.67 4.09
C VAL A 110 -14.51 9.39 4.00
N VAL A 111 -14.40 8.49 4.99
CA VAL A 111 -15.18 7.25 5.04
C VAL A 111 -16.67 7.55 5.12
N ALA A 112 -17.08 8.48 5.98
CA ALA A 112 -18.47 8.89 6.10
C ALA A 112 -19.03 9.43 4.77
N THR A 113 -18.23 10.21 4.05
CA THR A 113 -18.59 10.74 2.72
C THR A 113 -18.65 9.64 1.67
N LEU A 114 -17.72 8.67 1.70
CA LEU A 114 -17.71 7.54 0.78
C LEU A 114 -18.98 6.69 0.92
N ILE A 115 -19.40 6.42 2.17
CA ILE A 115 -20.63 5.67 2.46
C ILE A 115 -21.87 6.41 1.98
N LYS A 116 -21.92 7.75 2.15
CA LYS A 116 -23.03 8.57 1.65
C LYS A 116 -23.16 8.52 0.12
N ASN A 117 -22.03 8.46 -0.58
CA ASN A 117 -21.99 8.39 -2.04
C ASN A 117 -22.14 6.95 -2.57
N ALA A 118 -22.04 5.94 -1.71
CA ALA A 118 -22.12 4.54 -2.10
C ALA A 118 -23.55 4.21 -2.58
N LYS A 119 -23.64 3.65 -3.78
CA LYS A 119 -24.90 3.11 -4.31
C LYS A 119 -25.05 1.68 -3.84
N LYS A 120 -26.14 1.39 -3.11
CA LYS A 120 -26.48 0.02 -2.74
C LYS A 120 -26.82 -0.78 -4.00
N ILE A 121 -26.04 -1.81 -4.27
CA ILE A 121 -26.33 -2.79 -5.32
C ILE A 121 -27.29 -3.83 -4.71
N LYS A 122 -28.43 -4.05 -5.36
CA LYS A 122 -29.47 -5.00 -4.93
C LYS A 122 -29.50 -6.28 -5.79
N THR A 123 -28.56 -6.46 -6.70
CA THR A 123 -28.51 -7.63 -7.57
C THR A 123 -27.61 -8.71 -7.00
N SER A 124 -28.19 -9.91 -6.89
CA SER A 124 -27.52 -11.16 -6.56
C SER A 124 -27.20 -11.88 -7.87
N GLU A 125 -26.10 -11.49 -8.51
CA GLU A 125 -25.35 -12.30 -9.48
C GLU A 125 -23.86 -12.09 -9.23
#